data_AF-A0A1N7M876-F1
#
_entry.id   AF-A0A1N7M876-F1
#
_cell.length_a   1.000
_cell.length_b   1.000
_cell.length_c   1.000
_cell.angle_alpha   90.00
_cell.angle_beta   90.00
_cell.angle_gamma   90.00
#
_symmetry.space_group_name_H-M   'P 1'
#
loop_
_entity.id
_entity.type
_entity.pdbx_description
1 polymer ?
#
loop_
_entity_poly.entity_id
_entity_poly.type
_entity_poly.pdbx_seq_one_letter_code
_entity_poly.pdbx_strand_id
1 'polypeptide(L)'
;MLPDTNPEPRGLFVGRVWRPDLVGGLELLAPCDLQAIKACGVTFAQSVLERVIEEKAAGDATAAETIRARVRAVIGDSQSGLRPGSEQAMQVKALLQAEGM
;
A
#
# COMPACT_ATOMS: atom_id res chain seq x y z
N MET A 1 13.14 -1.45 1.29
CA MET A 1 14.41 -2.11 1.66
C MET A 1 14.78 -1.63 3.05
N LEU A 2 15.15 -2.52 3.97
CA LEU A 2 15.68 -2.09 5.28
C LEU A 2 17.09 -1.52 5.03
N PRO A 3 17.55 -0.51 5.78
CA PRO A 3 18.91 -0.02 5.62
C PRO A 3 19.91 -1.11 6.05
N ASP A 4 20.79 -1.50 5.12
CA ASP A 4 21.71 -2.64 5.30
C ASP A 4 22.88 -2.33 6.25
N THR A 5 23.13 -1.04 6.54
CA THR A 5 24.25 -0.59 7.38
C THR A 5 23.80 0.48 8.36
N ASN A 6 24.26 0.39 9.60
CA ASN A 6 24.09 1.44 10.60
C ASN A 6 25.08 2.59 10.34
N PRO A 7 24.62 3.80 9.97
CA PRO A 7 25.52 4.94 9.79
C PRO A 7 26.08 5.48 11.11
N GLU A 8 25.47 5.14 12.26
CA GLU A 8 25.78 5.74 13.56
C GLU A 8 25.91 4.68 14.67
N PRO A 9 27.13 4.37 15.15
CA PRO A 9 27.39 3.26 16.09
C PRO A 9 26.61 3.29 17.40
N ARG A 10 26.07 4.45 17.78
CA ARG A 10 25.30 4.68 19.01
C ARG A 10 23.80 4.75 18.81
N GLY A 11 23.34 4.92 17.57
CA GLY A 11 21.91 5.04 17.27
C GLY A 11 21.18 3.71 17.40
N LEU A 12 19.92 3.76 17.81
CA LEU A 12 19.06 2.60 17.90
C LEU A 12 18.29 2.40 16.59
N PHE A 13 18.13 1.16 16.13
CA PHE A 13 17.25 0.86 15.01
C PHE A 13 15.80 0.76 15.50
N VAL A 14 14.94 1.69 15.08
CA VAL A 14 13.52 1.73 15.46
C VAL A 14 12.66 1.55 14.22
N GLY A 15 11.94 0.42 14.15
CA GLY A 15 11.04 0.07 13.07
C GLY A 15 11.75 -0.14 11.74
N ARG A 16 12.14 0.95 11.07
CA ARG A 16 12.81 0.97 9.76
C ARG A 16 13.92 2.01 9.63
N VAL A 17 14.19 2.81 10.67
CA VAL A 17 15.08 3.97 10.62
C VAL A 17 16.09 3.90 11.77
N TRP A 18 17.32 4.30 11.51
CA TRP A 18 18.33 4.52 12.56
C TRP A 18 18.07 5.86 13.24
N ARG A 19 17.90 5.84 14.55
CA ARG A 19 17.62 7.01 15.38
C ARG A 19 18.86 7.33 16.23
N PRO A 20 19.66 8.34 15.85
CA PRO A 20 20.91 8.67 16.52
C PRO A 20 20.70 9.42 17.84
N ASP A 21 19.50 9.94 18.04
CA ASP A 21 19.02 10.58 19.26
C ASP A 21 18.71 9.58 20.38
N LEU A 22 18.68 8.29 20.07
CA LEU A 22 18.38 7.20 21.01
C LEU A 22 19.68 6.47 21.38
N VAL A 23 20.09 6.57 22.64
CA VAL A 23 21.38 6.10 23.15
C VAL A 23 21.16 5.04 24.22
N GLY A 24 20.70 3.85 23.81
CA GLY A 24 20.87 2.56 24.51
C GLY A 24 20.35 2.45 25.97
N GLY A 25 19.56 3.41 26.45
CA GLY A 25 18.96 3.42 27.80
C GLY A 25 17.49 3.02 27.79
N LEU A 26 16.84 3.07 28.96
CA LEU A 26 15.39 2.89 29.06
C LEU A 26 14.70 4.15 28.52
N GLU A 27 14.38 4.14 27.22
CA GLU A 27 13.81 5.28 26.51
C GLU A 27 12.33 5.03 26.20
N LEU A 28 11.51 6.04 26.48
CA LEU A 28 10.08 6.01 26.15
C LEU A 28 9.92 6.41 24.68
N LEU A 29 9.58 5.43 23.84
CA LEU A 29 9.19 5.69 22.45
C LEU A 29 7.81 6.32 22.40
N ALA A 30 7.60 7.27 21.48
CA ALA A 30 6.26 7.76 21.23
C ALA A 30 5.43 6.59 20.63
N PRO A 31 4.13 6.46 20.95
CA PRO A 31 3.31 5.36 20.44
C PRO A 31 3.33 5.23 18.92
N CYS A 32 3.55 6.32 18.18
CA CYS A 32 3.64 6.34 16.72
C CYS A 32 4.95 5.75 16.17
N ASP A 33 6.03 5.70 16.95
CA ASP A 33 7.32 5.13 16.51
C ASP A 33 7.26 3.60 16.32
N LEU A 34 6.33 2.94 17.03
CA LEU A 34 6.06 1.51 16.89
C LEU A 34 4.86 1.21 15.97
N GLN A 35 4.08 2.22 15.58
CA GLN A 35 2.96 2.03 14.68
C GLN A 35 3.46 1.72 13.28
N ALA A 36 2.99 0.61 12.71
CA ALA A 36 3.17 0.36 11.29
C ALA A 36 2.43 1.45 10.51
N ILE A 37 3.14 2.50 10.06
CA ILE A 37 2.62 3.53 9.13
C ILE A 37 2.51 2.94 7.71
N LYS A 38 1.93 1.74 7.57
CA LYS A 38 1.59 1.18 6.28
C LYS A 38 0.08 1.04 6.20
N ALA A 39 -0.48 1.92 5.37
CA ALA A 39 -1.79 1.76 4.75
C ALA A 39 -2.96 1.64 5.74
N CYS A 40 -2.99 2.45 6.80
CA CYS A 40 -4.10 2.55 7.76
C CYS A 40 -5.40 3.17 7.16
N GLY A 41 -5.51 3.25 5.83
CA GLY A 41 -6.60 3.91 5.10
C GLY A 41 -7.13 3.11 3.91
N VAL A 42 -6.72 1.84 3.73
CA VAL A 42 -7.35 0.94 2.74
C VAL A 42 -8.65 0.38 3.30
N THR A 43 -9.61 1.26 3.57
CA THR A 43 -10.91 0.84 4.11
C THR A 43 -11.88 0.40 3.02
N PHE A 44 -11.62 0.73 1.76
CA PHE A 44 -12.38 0.20 0.61
C PHE A 44 -11.41 -0.11 -0.53
N ALA A 45 -11.20 -1.40 -0.83
CA ALA A 45 -10.42 -1.84 -1.99
C ALA A 45 -10.93 -1.21 -3.30
N GLN A 46 -12.23 -0.94 -3.35
CA GLN A 46 -12.88 -0.18 -4.42
C GLN A 46 -12.33 1.25 -4.59
N SER A 47 -12.10 1.99 -3.51
CA SER A 47 -11.62 3.38 -3.61
C SER A 47 -10.18 3.47 -4.12
N VAL A 48 -9.33 2.50 -3.75
CA VAL A 48 -7.98 2.39 -4.30
C VAL A 48 -8.04 2.04 -5.78
N LEU A 49 -8.88 1.07 -6.14
CA LEU A 49 -9.05 0.65 -7.52
C LEU A 49 -9.52 1.81 -8.41
N GLU A 50 -10.54 2.57 -8.00
CA GLU A 50 -11.03 3.72 -8.76
C GLU A 50 -9.97 4.84 -8.86
N ARG A 51 -9.15 5.05 -7.82
CA ARG A 51 -8.03 6.00 -7.89
C ARG A 51 -6.96 5.58 -8.89
N VAL A 52 -6.61 4.29 -8.91
CA VAL A 52 -5.67 3.73 -9.90
C VAL A 52 -6.24 3.86 -11.32
N ILE A 53 -7.54 3.61 -11.51
CA ILE A 53 -8.21 3.82 -12.80
C ILE A 53 -8.12 5.28 -13.23
N GLU A 54 -8.43 6.23 -12.34
CA GLU A 54 -8.37 7.67 -12.62
C GLU A 54 -6.95 8.12 -13.02
N GLU A 55 -5.94 7.72 -12.23
CA GLU A 55 -4.54 8.07 -12.49
C GLU A 55 -4.03 7.51 -13.83
N LYS A 56 -4.48 6.32 -14.22
CA LYS A 56 -4.06 5.68 -15.48
C LYS A 56 -4.84 6.16 -16.68
N ALA A 57 -6.12 6.47 -16.50
CA ALA A 57 -6.93 7.08 -17.53
C ALA A 57 -6.48 8.51 -17.84
N ALA A 58 -5.83 9.19 -16.89
CA ALA A 58 -5.40 10.59 -17.02
C ALA A 58 -6.54 11.52 -17.50
N GLY A 59 -7.77 11.21 -17.09
CA GLY A 59 -8.99 11.93 -17.50
C GLY A 59 -9.70 11.41 -18.76
N ASP A 60 -9.16 10.41 -19.46
CA ASP A 60 -9.82 9.78 -20.62
C ASP A 60 -10.89 8.77 -20.18
N ALA A 61 -12.16 9.09 -20.46
CA ALA A 61 -13.30 8.26 -20.10
C ALA A 61 -13.31 6.89 -20.80
N THR A 62 -12.84 6.80 -22.04
CA THR A 62 -12.77 5.55 -22.80
C THR A 62 -11.64 4.65 -22.27
N ALA A 63 -10.50 5.23 -21.93
CA ALA A 63 -9.41 4.51 -21.27
C ALA A 63 -9.85 3.99 -19.89
N ALA A 64 -10.53 4.83 -19.09
CA ALA A 64 -11.07 4.43 -17.79
C ALA A 64 -12.03 3.25 -17.91
N GLU A 65 -12.93 3.29 -18.90
CA GLU A 65 -13.90 2.22 -19.11
C GLU A 65 -13.26 0.91 -19.57
N THR A 66 -12.22 1.01 -20.40
CA THR A 66 -11.42 -0.15 -20.82
C THR A 66 -10.75 -0.83 -19.63
N ILE A 67 -10.16 -0.04 -18.71
CA ILE A 67 -9.53 -0.57 -17.49
C ILE A 67 -10.61 -1.20 -16.58
N ARG A 68 -11.75 -0.53 -16.38
CA ARG A 68 -12.86 -1.09 -15.58
C ARG A 68 -13.38 -2.41 -16.14
N ALA A 69 -13.54 -2.53 -17.45
CA ALA A 69 -13.99 -3.75 -18.10
C ALA A 69 -13.02 -4.91 -17.87
N ARG A 70 -11.71 -4.67 -17.97
CA ARG A 70 -10.68 -5.67 -17.69
C ARG A 70 -10.70 -6.13 -16.23
N VAL A 71 -10.86 -5.19 -15.30
CA VAL A 71 -10.96 -5.53 -13.88
C VAL A 71 -12.22 -6.34 -13.60
N ARG A 72 -13.38 -5.95 -14.15
CA ARG A 72 -14.64 -6.72 -14.05
C ARG A 72 -14.51 -8.14 -14.61
N ALA A 73 -13.72 -8.35 -15.66
CA ALA A 73 -13.47 -9.70 -16.18
C ALA A 73 -12.75 -10.61 -15.16
N VAL A 74 -12.02 -10.05 -14.20
CA VAL A 74 -11.28 -10.79 -13.17
C VAL A 74 -12.12 -10.99 -11.88
N ILE A 75 -12.90 -9.99 -11.47
CA ILE A 75 -13.67 -10.03 -10.20
C ILE A 75 -15.18 -10.20 -10.36
N GLY A 76 -15.69 -10.24 -11.59
CA GLY A 76 -17.12 -10.21 -11.90
C GLY A 76 -17.70 -8.79 -11.90
N ASP A 77 -19.02 -8.70 -12.13
CA ASP A 77 -19.71 -7.42 -12.37
C ASP A 77 -19.80 -6.49 -11.15
N SER A 78 -19.55 -6.99 -9.94
CA SER A 78 -19.72 -6.20 -8.71
C SER A 78 -18.42 -5.90 -7.99
N GLN A 79 -18.04 -4.62 -8.00
CA GLN A 79 -16.99 -4.07 -7.14
C GLN A 79 -17.42 -3.98 -5.66
N SER A 80 -18.72 -4.03 -5.36
CA SER A 80 -19.27 -3.78 -4.00
C SER A 80 -19.00 -4.92 -3.01
N GLY A 81 -18.48 -6.06 -3.48
CA GLY A 81 -18.13 -7.22 -2.67
C GLY A 81 -16.63 -7.40 -2.42
N LEU A 82 -15.77 -6.52 -2.93
CA LEU A 82 -14.32 -6.71 -2.87
C LEU A 82 -13.79 -6.49 -1.44
N ARG A 83 -13.58 -7.60 -0.72
CA ARG A 83 -13.09 -7.59 0.66
C ARG A 83 -11.56 -7.57 0.69
N PRO A 84 -10.92 -6.68 1.47
CA PRO A 84 -9.48 -6.70 1.64
C PRO A 84 -8.97 -8.07 2.09
N GLY A 85 -7.91 -8.55 1.44
CA GLY A 85 -7.31 -9.85 1.73
C GLY A 85 -8.10 -11.07 1.21
N SER A 86 -9.23 -10.87 0.54
CA SER A 86 -9.91 -11.98 -0.14
C SER A 86 -9.12 -12.46 -1.36
N GLU A 87 -9.42 -13.66 -1.83
CA GLU A 87 -8.80 -14.22 -3.03
C GLU A 87 -8.99 -13.32 -4.26
N GLN A 88 -10.19 -12.75 -4.42
CA GLN A 88 -10.50 -11.79 -5.47
C GLN A 88 -9.66 -10.52 -5.36
N ALA A 89 -9.46 -9.98 -4.15
CA ALA A 89 -8.61 -8.81 -3.94
C ALA A 89 -7.14 -9.11 -4.26
N MET A 90 -6.67 -10.33 -3.98
CA MET A 90 -5.32 -10.76 -4.33
C MET A 90 -5.14 -10.93 -5.85
N GLN A 91 -6.15 -11.44 -6.55
CA GLN A 91 -6.15 -11.56 -8.01
C GLN A 91 -6.13 -10.18 -8.70
N VAL A 92 -6.93 -9.23 -8.23
CA VAL A 92 -6.89 -7.83 -8.73
C VAL A 92 -5.53 -7.22 -8.48
N LYS A 93 -4.99 -7.37 -7.26
CA LYS A 93 -3.65 -6.88 -6.95
C LYS A 93 -2.59 -7.45 -7.90
N ALA A 94 -2.64 -8.76 -8.16
CA ALA A 94 -1.68 -9.40 -9.07
C ALA A 94 -1.82 -8.88 -10.51
N LEU A 95 -3.04 -8.68 -11.00
CA LEU A 95 -3.32 -8.09 -12.31
C LEU A 95 -2.72 -6.67 -12.41
N LEU A 96 -3.01 -5.82 -11.42
CA LEU A 96 -2.52 -4.45 -11.37
C LEU A 96 -0.97 -4.41 -11.32
N GLN A 97 -0.36 -5.27 -10.50
CA GLN A 97 1.11 -5.37 -10.43
C GLN A 97 1.74 -5.84 -11.73
N ALA A 98 1.13 -6.79 -12.43
CA ALA A 98 1.59 -7.25 -13.75
C ALA A 98 1.56 -6.15 -14.81
N GLU A 99 0.65 -5.16 -14.65
CA GLU A 99 0.55 -3.98 -15.51
C GLU A 99 1.45 -2.81 -15.05
N GLY A 100 2.30 -3.03 -14.05
CA GLY A 100 3.17 -1.99 -13.50
C GLY A 100 2.41 -0.91 -12.72
N MET A 101 1.36 -1.32 -12.01
CA MET A 101 0.56 -0.47 -11.12
C MET A 101 0.82 -0.80 -9.64
#